data_AF-A0A8B9MZ86-F1
#
_entry.id   AF-A0A8B9MZ86-F1
#
_cell.length_a   1.000
_cell.length_b   1.000
_cell.length_c   1.000
_cell.angle_alpha   90.00
_cell.angle_beta   90.00
_cell.angle_gamma   90.00
#
_symmetry.space_group_name_H-M   'P 1'
#
loop_
_entity.id
_entity.type
_entity.pdbx_description
1 polymer ?
#
loop_
_entity_poly.entity_id
_entity_poly.type
_entity_poly.pdbx_seq_one_letter_code
_entity_poly.pdbx_strand_id
1 'polypeptide(L)'
;MTLIVFFLMFITASATEKLCPLRASIDVLEGEYFFLCYLESMQEHFQEEAYTINWYKENAGKQQLIKETGRIVSQMNFLEFWPAELSDSGNYSVTHSNGKQNFTIQKWTLNVLERNKSSCFNKNHLTTEIKNAGTGHSLKCSDLSVNENDSITWYKDCKNYENETERELDFKTLTVQHSGIYTCKILISHKGKIYHSTNTIKLVVEEDAPEAGALEIVGHNEEIETEIGKEETLNCTGFLGYYMREDASLYWLINQKFPEKCTGIPENEPSICEEELKKLKLGNKFYVTTLLWIKKVTDEDMHRNFTCMLQADERTQMKIVKLKKGNTRDLPVHIFTTGMVLAVLFPCVAVAVVFVCVMFRVDLVLFYRNICRRDDTAGDGKEYDAFVSYLKDCISPTEEEREFALKILPMILEENFGYKLCIFERDVSPGGGKCIEYSCH
;
A
#
# COMPACT_ATOMS: atom_id res chain seq x y z
N MET A 1 -60.60 3.78 -51.97
CA MET A 1 -59.96 2.54 -51.51
C MET A 1 -59.78 2.66 -50.01
N THR A 2 -60.76 2.12 -49.30
CA THR A 2 -61.13 2.42 -47.92
C THR A 2 -60.93 1.18 -47.07
N LEU A 3 -60.39 1.39 -45.86
CA LEU A 3 -60.58 0.62 -44.62
C LEU A 3 -60.77 -0.89 -44.74
N ILE A 4 -59.71 -1.68 -44.50
CA ILE A 4 -59.79 -2.95 -43.78
C ILE A 4 -58.46 -3.20 -43.06
N VAL A 5 -58.27 -2.65 -41.86
CA VAL A 5 -57.49 -3.28 -40.78
C VAL A 5 -57.97 -2.62 -39.49
N PHE A 6 -58.94 -3.20 -38.78
CA PHE A 6 -59.10 -3.06 -37.32
C PHE A 6 -60.20 -4.00 -36.84
N PHE A 7 -60.03 -4.51 -35.61
CA PHE A 7 -60.92 -5.37 -34.81
C PHE A 7 -60.78 -6.90 -34.93
N LEU A 8 -59.66 -7.40 -34.41
CA LEU A 8 -59.66 -8.50 -33.45
C LEU A 8 -58.84 -8.05 -32.23
N MET A 9 -59.40 -7.09 -31.47
CA MET A 9 -58.92 -6.82 -30.11
C MET A 9 -59.44 -7.93 -29.21
N PHE A 10 -58.51 -8.74 -28.75
CA PHE A 10 -58.63 -9.72 -27.69
C PHE A 10 -59.50 -9.19 -26.54
N ILE A 11 -60.60 -9.90 -26.24
CA ILE A 11 -61.13 -9.92 -24.88
C ILE A 11 -60.28 -10.95 -24.14
N THR A 12 -59.08 -10.56 -23.70
CA THR A 12 -58.42 -11.25 -22.59
C THR A 12 -59.02 -10.68 -21.32
N ALA A 13 -59.98 -11.40 -20.75
CA ALA A 13 -60.29 -11.24 -19.34
C ALA A 13 -58.98 -11.37 -18.55
N SER A 14 -58.64 -10.37 -17.75
CA SER A 14 -57.49 -10.43 -16.85
C SER A 14 -57.74 -11.52 -15.81
N ALA A 15 -57.24 -12.72 -16.06
CA ALA A 15 -57.05 -13.69 -15.01
C ALA A 15 -55.92 -13.16 -14.13
N THR A 16 -56.25 -12.71 -12.92
CA THR A 16 -55.27 -12.41 -11.88
C THR A 16 -54.55 -13.71 -11.55
N GLU A 17 -53.39 -13.95 -12.17
CA GLU A 17 -52.58 -15.14 -11.91
C GLU A 17 -52.05 -15.08 -10.47
N LYS A 18 -52.65 -15.87 -9.57
CA LYS A 18 -52.08 -16.08 -8.25
C LYS A 18 -50.81 -16.93 -8.39
N LEU A 19 -49.65 -16.36 -8.08
CA LEU A 19 -48.37 -17.08 -8.15
C LEU A 19 -48.34 -18.21 -7.11
N CYS A 20 -48.06 -19.44 -7.55
CA CYS A 20 -48.01 -20.59 -6.65
C CYS A 20 -46.69 -20.70 -5.89
N PRO A 21 -46.73 -21.10 -4.61
CA PRO A 21 -45.52 -21.38 -3.85
C PRO A 21 -44.84 -22.65 -4.41
N LEU A 22 -43.75 -22.45 -5.16
CA LEU A 22 -42.93 -23.53 -5.73
C LEU A 22 -42.08 -24.27 -4.70
N ARG A 23 -42.03 -23.80 -3.44
CA ARG A 23 -41.18 -24.37 -2.39
C ARG A 23 -41.79 -25.65 -1.81
N ALA A 24 -40.95 -26.67 -1.62
CA ALA A 24 -41.37 -27.95 -1.05
C ALA A 24 -41.63 -27.89 0.47
N SER A 25 -41.02 -26.93 1.18
CA SER A 25 -41.28 -26.68 2.60
C SER A 25 -41.74 -25.23 2.76
N ILE A 26 -42.82 -25.03 3.50
CA ILE A 26 -43.46 -23.73 3.66
C ILE A 26 -43.77 -23.51 5.14
N ASP A 27 -43.33 -22.39 5.66
CA ASP A 27 -43.60 -21.96 7.03
C ASP A 27 -44.71 -20.90 7.00
N VAL A 28 -45.66 -21.00 7.92
CA VAL A 28 -46.84 -20.12 8.01
C VAL A 28 -47.11 -19.81 9.47
N LEU A 29 -47.61 -18.61 9.78
CA LEU A 29 -48.01 -18.27 11.14
C LEU A 29 -49.44 -18.72 11.46
N GLU A 30 -49.63 -19.24 12.67
CA GLU A 30 -50.96 -19.58 13.19
C GLU A 30 -51.91 -18.37 13.15
N GLY A 31 -53.15 -18.60 12.70
CA GLY A 31 -54.19 -17.58 12.62
C GLY A 31 -54.12 -16.71 11.36
N GLU A 32 -53.23 -17.02 10.43
CA GLU A 32 -53.10 -16.31 9.14
C GLU A 32 -53.77 -17.07 7.99
N TYR A 33 -54.17 -16.31 6.96
CA TYR A 33 -54.61 -16.90 5.71
C TYR A 33 -53.41 -17.44 4.94
N PHE A 34 -53.59 -18.64 4.38
CA PHE A 34 -52.58 -19.29 3.57
C PHE A 34 -53.24 -20.21 2.54
N PHE A 35 -52.52 -20.51 1.44
CA PHE A 35 -52.96 -21.48 0.47
C PHE A 35 -51.77 -22.28 -0.08
N LEU A 36 -52.04 -23.55 -0.43
CA LEU A 36 -51.19 -24.34 -1.31
C LEU A 36 -51.76 -24.30 -2.72
N CYS A 37 -50.92 -24.25 -3.73
CA CYS A 37 -51.37 -24.50 -5.10
C CYS A 37 -50.29 -25.10 -5.97
N TYR A 38 -50.74 -25.74 -7.04
CA TYR A 38 -49.88 -26.31 -8.06
C TYR A 38 -50.10 -25.57 -9.39
N LEU A 39 -49.03 -25.45 -10.19
CA LEU A 39 -49.12 -24.89 -11.54
C LEU A 39 -49.80 -25.90 -12.46
N GLU A 40 -50.77 -25.42 -13.23
CA GLU A 40 -51.42 -26.17 -14.30
C GLU A 40 -50.60 -26.14 -15.60
N SER A 41 -49.27 -26.02 -15.54
CA SER A 41 -48.41 -25.85 -16.73
C SER A 41 -48.12 -27.17 -17.49
N MET A 42 -49.03 -28.14 -17.44
CA MET A 42 -48.93 -29.40 -18.20
C MET A 42 -50.20 -29.66 -19.02
N GLN A 43 -50.94 -28.61 -19.38
CA GLN A 43 -52.21 -28.76 -20.10
C GLN A 43 -52.08 -28.86 -21.63
N GLU A 44 -50.87 -28.96 -22.17
CA GLU A 44 -50.68 -29.34 -23.59
C GLU A 44 -50.73 -30.86 -23.83
N HIS A 45 -50.71 -31.70 -22.78
CA HIS A 45 -50.61 -33.17 -22.96
C HIS A 45 -51.79 -34.01 -22.46
N PHE A 46 -52.79 -33.43 -21.79
CA PHE A 46 -53.91 -34.16 -21.21
C PHE A 46 -55.25 -33.68 -21.78
N GLN A 47 -55.50 -33.98 -23.06
CA GLN A 47 -56.85 -33.98 -23.60
C GLN A 47 -57.53 -35.33 -23.32
N GLU A 48 -58.82 -35.25 -22.94
CA GLU A 48 -59.88 -36.26 -23.04
C GLU A 48 -60.43 -36.98 -21.79
N GLU A 49 -59.89 -36.85 -20.58
CA GLU A 49 -60.53 -37.47 -19.40
C GLU A 49 -60.73 -36.47 -18.24
N ALA A 50 -61.91 -36.50 -17.60
CA ALA A 50 -62.26 -35.62 -16.49
C ALA A 50 -61.52 -36.05 -15.21
N TYR A 51 -60.27 -35.60 -15.06
CA TYR A 51 -59.49 -35.87 -13.85
C TYR A 51 -60.10 -35.17 -12.64
N THR A 52 -60.28 -35.91 -11.54
CA THR A 52 -60.66 -35.34 -10.25
C THR A 52 -59.41 -35.00 -9.44
N ILE A 53 -59.34 -33.77 -8.94
CA ILE A 53 -58.24 -33.30 -8.09
C ILE A 53 -58.57 -33.65 -6.64
N ASN A 54 -57.67 -34.38 -5.99
CA ASN A 54 -57.81 -34.78 -4.60
C ASN A 54 -56.60 -34.32 -3.79
N TRP A 55 -56.87 -33.69 -2.64
CA TRP A 55 -55.86 -33.26 -1.69
C TRP A 55 -55.76 -34.24 -0.53
N TYR A 56 -54.54 -34.58 -0.14
CA TYR A 56 -54.26 -35.51 0.94
C TYR A 56 -53.33 -34.87 1.96
N LYS A 57 -53.56 -35.20 3.23
CA LYS A 57 -52.65 -34.92 4.33
C LYS A 57 -52.09 -36.23 4.87
N GLU A 58 -50.79 -36.28 5.09
CA GLU A 58 -50.14 -37.42 5.73
C GLU A 58 -50.39 -37.40 7.24
N ASN A 59 -50.87 -38.51 7.78
CA ASN A 59 -51.08 -38.71 9.21
C ASN A 59 -50.56 -40.09 9.59
N ALA A 60 -49.53 -40.14 10.44
CA ALA A 60 -48.85 -41.37 10.88
C ALA A 60 -48.43 -42.31 9.72
N GLY A 61 -47.86 -41.74 8.64
CA GLY A 61 -47.38 -42.48 7.46
C GLY A 61 -48.49 -42.95 6.51
N LYS A 62 -49.75 -42.55 6.72
CA LYS A 62 -50.86 -42.83 5.80
C LYS A 62 -51.42 -41.53 5.22
N GLN A 63 -51.65 -41.51 3.91
CA GLN A 63 -52.33 -40.39 3.24
C GLN A 63 -53.83 -40.44 3.53
N GLN A 64 -54.37 -39.36 4.08
CA GLN A 64 -55.80 -39.18 4.35
C GLN A 64 -56.36 -38.09 3.44
N LEU A 65 -57.49 -38.38 2.78
CA LEU A 65 -58.18 -37.40 1.96
C LEU A 65 -58.66 -36.24 2.83
N ILE A 66 -58.35 -35.01 2.42
CA ILE A 66 -58.77 -33.80 3.13
C ILE A 66 -60.26 -33.59 2.91
N LYS A 67 -60.99 -33.42 4.02
CA LYS A 67 -62.40 -33.05 3.98
C LYS A 67 -62.51 -31.54 4.04
N GLU A 68 -63.24 -30.97 3.09
CA GLU A 68 -63.56 -29.55 3.14
C GLU A 68 -64.34 -29.22 4.41
N THR A 69 -63.98 -28.10 5.02
CA THR A 69 -64.63 -27.56 6.20
C THR A 69 -64.94 -26.09 5.96
N GLY A 70 -65.59 -25.42 6.91
CA GLY A 70 -65.74 -23.96 6.83
C GLY A 70 -64.40 -23.20 6.83
N ARG A 71 -63.31 -23.85 7.26
CA ARG A 71 -61.96 -23.30 7.40
C ARG A 71 -61.01 -23.72 6.27
N ILE A 72 -61.03 -24.99 5.89
CA ILE A 72 -60.19 -25.56 4.82
C ILE A 72 -61.06 -25.78 3.58
N VAL A 73 -60.74 -25.09 2.49
CA VAL A 73 -61.55 -25.12 1.26
C VAL A 73 -60.64 -25.50 0.10
N SER A 74 -61.09 -26.45 -0.73
CA SER A 74 -60.42 -26.82 -1.97
C SER A 74 -61.15 -26.13 -3.13
N GLN A 75 -60.46 -25.26 -3.86
CA GLN A 75 -61.04 -24.57 -5.01
C GLN A 75 -60.09 -24.62 -6.19
N MET A 76 -60.51 -25.27 -7.28
CA MET A 76 -59.68 -25.45 -8.50
C MET A 76 -58.33 -26.08 -8.14
N ASN A 77 -57.23 -25.34 -8.34
CA ASN A 77 -55.86 -25.75 -8.05
C ASN A 77 -55.34 -25.28 -6.67
N PHE A 78 -56.19 -24.69 -5.84
CA PHE A 78 -55.85 -24.16 -4.52
C PHE A 78 -56.43 -25.00 -3.37
N LEU A 79 -55.64 -25.18 -2.32
CA LEU A 79 -56.09 -25.62 -1.00
C LEU A 79 -55.89 -24.46 -0.02
N GLU A 80 -56.98 -23.81 0.37
CA GLU A 80 -56.97 -22.59 1.17
C GLU A 80 -57.28 -22.87 2.65
N PHE A 81 -56.64 -22.10 3.53
CA PHE A 81 -56.77 -22.17 4.98
C PHE A 81 -57.26 -20.83 5.55
N TRP A 82 -58.43 -20.81 6.19
CA TRP A 82 -59.14 -19.62 6.66
C TRP A 82 -59.47 -19.64 8.17
N PRO A 83 -58.50 -19.62 9.10
CA PRO A 83 -57.05 -19.51 8.90
C PRO A 83 -56.31 -20.86 9.05
N ALA A 84 -54.98 -20.82 8.96
CA ALA A 84 -54.11 -21.93 9.36
C ALA A 84 -54.06 -22.09 10.90
N GLU A 85 -54.11 -23.33 11.38
CA GLU A 85 -54.02 -23.70 12.80
C GLU A 85 -52.78 -24.58 13.04
N LEU A 86 -52.26 -24.62 14.27
CA LEU A 86 -51.06 -25.42 14.60
C LEU A 86 -51.21 -26.90 14.22
N SER A 87 -52.42 -27.46 14.37
CA SER A 87 -52.75 -28.83 13.98
C SER A 87 -52.65 -29.09 12.47
N ASP A 88 -52.60 -28.05 11.65
CA ASP A 88 -52.51 -28.17 10.20
C ASP A 88 -51.08 -28.51 9.74
N SER A 89 -50.07 -28.39 10.60
CA SER A 89 -48.70 -28.81 10.28
C SER A 89 -48.64 -30.27 9.81
N GLY A 90 -47.82 -30.53 8.80
CA GLY A 90 -47.64 -31.87 8.24
C GLY A 90 -47.38 -31.87 6.73
N ASN A 91 -47.32 -33.06 6.16
CA ASN A 91 -47.09 -33.22 4.72
C ASN A 91 -48.41 -33.27 3.96
N TYR A 92 -48.48 -32.50 2.89
CA TYR A 92 -49.62 -32.41 1.98
C TYR A 92 -49.21 -32.92 0.61
N SER A 93 -50.14 -33.53 -0.10
CA SER A 93 -49.95 -33.95 -1.48
C SER A 93 -51.22 -33.78 -2.28
N VAL A 94 -51.09 -33.34 -3.51
CA VAL A 94 -52.21 -33.27 -4.46
C VAL A 94 -52.06 -34.38 -5.50
N THR A 95 -53.17 -35.03 -5.84
CA THR A 95 -53.20 -36.07 -6.86
C THR A 95 -54.28 -35.83 -7.89
N HIS A 96 -53.98 -36.13 -9.15
CA HIS A 96 -54.99 -36.30 -10.19
C HIS A 96 -55.44 -37.75 -10.24
N SER A 97 -56.75 -37.97 -10.14
CA SER A 97 -57.36 -39.29 -10.27
C SER A 97 -58.23 -39.36 -11.51
N ASN A 98 -58.05 -40.41 -12.30
CA ASN A 98 -58.87 -40.70 -13.47
C ASN A 98 -59.79 -41.91 -13.24
N GLY A 99 -60.14 -42.19 -11.98
CA GLY A 99 -60.91 -43.37 -11.58
C GLY A 99 -60.15 -44.71 -11.63
N LYS A 100 -59.11 -44.85 -12.49
CA LYS A 100 -58.26 -46.04 -12.60
C LYS A 100 -56.84 -45.86 -12.08
N GLN A 101 -56.28 -44.65 -12.21
CA GLN A 101 -54.91 -44.32 -11.83
C GLN A 101 -54.88 -43.00 -11.08
N ASN A 102 -53.99 -42.92 -10.08
CA ASN A 102 -53.74 -41.73 -9.28
C ASN A 102 -52.30 -41.28 -9.50
N PHE A 103 -52.12 -40.03 -9.96
CA PHE A 103 -50.82 -39.42 -10.16
C PHE A 103 -50.61 -38.33 -9.12
N THR A 104 -49.55 -38.43 -8.32
CA THR A 104 -49.18 -37.34 -7.39
C THR A 104 -48.49 -36.23 -8.16
N ILE A 105 -49.05 -35.03 -8.12
CA ILE A 105 -48.52 -33.87 -8.86
C ILE A 105 -47.40 -33.23 -8.05
N GLN A 106 -47.68 -32.93 -6.78
CA GLN A 106 -46.78 -32.19 -5.93
C GLN A 106 -46.99 -32.56 -4.47
N LYS A 107 -45.92 -32.41 -3.69
CA LYS A 107 -45.89 -32.60 -2.24
C LYS A 107 -45.32 -31.35 -1.57
N TRP A 108 -45.87 -31.03 -0.41
CA TRP A 108 -45.43 -29.92 0.43
C TRP A 108 -45.30 -30.39 1.87
N THR A 109 -44.36 -29.80 2.60
CA THR A 109 -44.29 -29.85 4.06
C THR A 109 -44.72 -28.48 4.58
N LEU A 110 -45.86 -28.45 5.26
CA LEU A 110 -46.40 -27.24 5.87
C LEU A 110 -46.03 -27.22 7.36
N ASN A 111 -45.33 -26.17 7.79
CA ASN A 111 -45.03 -25.93 9.20
C ASN A 111 -45.81 -24.71 9.67
N VAL A 112 -46.80 -24.92 10.53
CA VAL A 112 -47.54 -23.81 11.15
C VAL A 112 -46.86 -23.45 12.47
N LEU A 113 -46.33 -22.24 12.52
CA LEU A 113 -45.55 -21.71 13.63
C LEU A 113 -46.46 -20.90 14.57
N GLU A 114 -46.31 -21.11 15.89
CA GLU A 114 -47.04 -20.34 16.90
C GLU A 114 -46.65 -18.86 16.81
N ARG A 115 -47.63 -17.97 16.95
CA ARG A 115 -47.37 -16.53 16.98
C ARG A 115 -46.65 -16.17 18.28
N ASN A 116 -45.56 -15.42 18.16
CA ASN A 116 -44.87 -14.90 19.33
C ASN A 116 -45.73 -13.85 20.04
N LYS A 117 -46.10 -14.10 21.31
CA LYS A 117 -46.93 -13.18 22.11
C LYS A 117 -46.17 -11.94 22.60
N SER A 118 -44.83 -11.97 22.62
CA SER A 118 -44.00 -10.87 23.13
C SER A 118 -43.36 -10.00 22.04
N SER A 119 -43.59 -10.32 20.76
CA SER A 119 -43.00 -9.62 19.62
C SER A 119 -44.04 -9.47 18.51
N CYS A 120 -43.90 -8.43 17.67
CA CYS A 120 -44.77 -8.27 16.50
C CYS A 120 -44.42 -9.21 15.33
N PHE A 121 -43.28 -9.90 15.40
CA PHE A 121 -42.82 -10.86 14.40
C PHE A 121 -42.28 -12.15 15.06
N ASN A 122 -42.30 -13.24 14.31
CA ASN A 122 -41.71 -14.51 14.72
C ASN A 122 -40.30 -14.66 14.13
N LYS A 123 -39.30 -14.92 14.98
CA LYS A 123 -37.89 -15.09 14.56
C LYS A 123 -37.68 -16.28 13.61
N ASN A 124 -38.52 -17.30 13.70
CA ASN A 124 -38.44 -18.50 12.86
C ASN A 124 -39.18 -18.32 11.52
N HIS A 125 -39.90 -17.20 11.33
CA HIS A 125 -40.62 -16.85 10.10
C HIS A 125 -40.05 -15.52 9.56
N LEU A 126 -38.72 -15.45 9.45
CA LEU A 126 -37.96 -14.26 9.10
C LEU A 126 -36.98 -14.58 7.97
N THR A 127 -37.09 -13.87 6.85
CA THR A 127 -36.08 -13.94 5.77
C THR A 127 -35.04 -12.85 5.98
N THR A 128 -33.75 -13.13 5.83
CA THR A 128 -32.70 -12.10 5.94
C THR A 128 -32.16 -11.76 4.56
N GLU A 129 -32.10 -10.46 4.25
CA GLU A 129 -31.48 -9.93 3.03
C GLU A 129 -30.33 -9.00 3.42
N ILE A 130 -29.16 -9.24 2.83
CA ILE A 130 -27.96 -8.42 3.03
C ILE A 130 -27.69 -7.64 1.74
N LYS A 131 -27.56 -6.33 1.86
CA LYS A 131 -27.38 -5.40 0.74
C LYS A 131 -26.36 -4.31 1.08
N ASN A 132 -25.83 -3.69 0.04
CA ASN A 132 -24.82 -2.64 0.20
C ASN A 132 -25.45 -1.25 0.14
N ALA A 133 -24.93 -0.34 0.97
CA ALA A 133 -25.29 1.08 0.90
C ALA A 133 -24.97 1.65 -0.49
N GLY A 134 -25.75 2.63 -0.95
CA GLY A 134 -25.57 3.26 -2.27
C GLY A 134 -26.26 2.54 -3.43
N THR A 135 -26.73 1.30 -3.25
CA THR A 135 -27.49 0.56 -4.28
C THR A 135 -29.00 0.78 -4.15
N GLY A 136 -29.72 0.69 -5.27
CA GLY A 136 -31.19 0.63 -5.25
C GLY A 136 -31.68 -0.79 -4.97
N HIS A 137 -32.72 -0.93 -4.16
CA HIS A 137 -33.28 -2.24 -3.77
C HIS A 137 -34.78 -2.14 -3.48
N SER A 138 -35.51 -3.23 -3.68
CA SER A 138 -36.95 -3.28 -3.41
C SER A 138 -37.31 -4.47 -2.54
N LEU A 139 -38.14 -4.26 -1.51
CA LEU A 139 -38.68 -5.32 -0.68
C LEU A 139 -40.09 -5.69 -1.12
N LYS A 140 -40.29 -6.93 -1.55
CA LYS A 140 -41.59 -7.41 -2.02
C LYS A 140 -42.45 -7.99 -0.89
N CYS A 141 -43.69 -7.54 -0.77
CA CYS A 141 -44.66 -8.05 0.18
C CYS A 141 -45.26 -9.38 -0.30
N SER A 142 -44.57 -10.47 0.00
CA SER A 142 -44.95 -11.86 -0.29
C SER A 142 -45.04 -12.19 -1.78
N ASP A 143 -44.78 -13.45 -2.13
CA ASP A 143 -45.04 -13.98 -3.47
C ASP A 143 -46.50 -14.43 -3.64
N LEU A 144 -47.26 -14.47 -2.54
CA LEU A 144 -48.65 -14.90 -2.51
C LEU A 144 -49.56 -13.72 -2.91
N SER A 145 -49.88 -13.58 -4.19
CA SER A 145 -50.87 -12.60 -4.65
C SER A 145 -52.29 -13.15 -4.45
N VAL A 146 -53.04 -12.62 -3.49
CA VAL A 146 -54.41 -13.06 -3.20
C VAL A 146 -55.43 -12.28 -4.04
N ASN A 147 -55.24 -10.97 -4.21
CA ASN A 147 -55.93 -10.11 -5.20
C ASN A 147 -55.11 -8.85 -5.53
N GLU A 148 -55.44 -8.16 -6.64
CA GLU A 148 -54.84 -6.85 -6.99
C GLU A 148 -55.23 -5.71 -6.03
N ASN A 149 -56.33 -5.87 -5.28
CA ASN A 149 -56.93 -4.82 -4.45
C ASN A 149 -56.74 -5.04 -2.93
N ASP A 150 -55.75 -5.84 -2.53
CA ASP A 150 -55.47 -6.12 -1.13
C ASP A 150 -54.90 -4.88 -0.42
N SER A 151 -55.38 -4.58 0.79
CA SER A 151 -54.81 -3.50 1.61
C SER A 151 -53.55 -3.99 2.29
N ILE A 152 -52.43 -3.34 1.98
CA ILE A 152 -51.10 -3.65 2.53
C ILE A 152 -50.70 -2.56 3.51
N THR A 153 -50.02 -2.95 4.58
CA THR A 153 -49.40 -2.00 5.51
C THR A 153 -48.01 -2.49 5.89
N TRP A 154 -47.02 -1.63 5.74
CA TRP A 154 -45.64 -1.90 6.13
C TRP A 154 -45.33 -1.45 7.56
N TYR A 155 -44.54 -2.26 8.24
CA TYR A 155 -44.03 -1.97 9.57
C TYR A 155 -42.51 -2.15 9.56
N LYS A 156 -41.79 -1.22 10.19
CA LYS A 156 -40.36 -1.35 10.48
C LYS A 156 -40.17 -1.43 11.99
N ASP A 157 -39.53 -2.49 12.47
CA ASP A 157 -39.23 -2.72 13.87
C ASP A 157 -40.46 -2.54 14.78
N CYS A 158 -41.59 -3.15 14.37
CA CYS A 158 -42.89 -3.08 15.04
C CYS A 158 -43.59 -1.71 15.04
N LYS A 159 -43.12 -0.74 14.25
CA LYS A 159 -43.77 0.57 14.07
C LYS A 159 -44.24 0.73 12.64
N ASN A 160 -45.39 1.36 12.45
CA ASN A 160 -45.91 1.64 11.10
C ASN A 160 -44.87 2.46 10.31
N TYR A 161 -44.55 1.99 9.11
CA TYR A 161 -43.55 2.59 8.22
C TYR A 161 -44.25 3.47 7.19
N GLU A 162 -44.20 4.79 7.39
CA GLU A 162 -44.57 5.83 6.43
C GLU A 162 -45.99 5.74 5.81
N ASN A 163 -46.89 4.92 6.40
CA ASN A 163 -48.19 4.55 5.81
C ASN A 163 -48.06 3.99 4.40
N GLU A 164 -46.97 3.28 4.11
CA GLU A 164 -46.77 2.67 2.81
C GLU A 164 -47.76 1.53 2.59
N THR A 165 -48.51 1.65 1.50
CA THR A 165 -49.54 0.69 1.09
C THR A 165 -49.20 -0.05 -0.19
N GLU A 166 -48.05 0.27 -0.80
CA GLU A 166 -47.58 -0.39 -2.00
C GLU A 166 -47.15 -1.84 -1.70
N ARG A 167 -47.26 -2.69 -2.72
CA ARG A 167 -46.87 -4.10 -2.63
C ARG A 167 -45.37 -4.28 -2.54
N GLU A 168 -44.62 -3.33 -3.07
CA GLU A 168 -43.17 -3.31 -3.07
C GLU A 168 -42.71 -2.04 -2.36
N LEU A 169 -41.68 -2.15 -1.52
CA LEU A 169 -41.07 -1.03 -0.83
C LEU A 169 -39.76 -0.69 -1.53
N ASP A 170 -39.82 0.31 -2.42
CA ASP A 170 -38.71 0.69 -3.28
C ASP A 170 -37.75 1.71 -2.63
N PHE A 171 -36.50 1.31 -2.47
CA PHE A 171 -35.41 2.17 -2.03
C PHE A 171 -34.57 2.59 -3.24
N LYS A 172 -34.63 3.87 -3.62
CA LYS A 172 -33.76 4.42 -4.68
C LYS A 172 -32.27 4.29 -4.35
N THR A 173 -31.92 4.47 -3.08
CA THR A 173 -30.55 4.39 -2.58
C THR A 173 -30.58 3.91 -1.14
N LEU A 174 -29.97 2.77 -0.87
CA LEU A 174 -29.88 2.21 0.48
C LEU A 174 -28.88 2.99 1.34
N THR A 175 -29.24 3.21 2.59
CA THR A 175 -28.38 3.78 3.63
C THR A 175 -28.36 2.83 4.83
N VAL A 176 -27.35 2.90 5.69
CA VAL A 176 -27.27 2.05 6.90
C VAL A 176 -28.51 2.20 7.79
N GLN A 177 -29.13 3.39 7.79
CA GLN A 177 -30.36 3.68 8.52
C GLN A 177 -31.56 2.87 8.02
N HIS A 178 -31.54 2.40 6.77
CA HIS A 178 -32.55 1.50 6.23
C HIS A 178 -32.45 0.08 6.79
N SER A 179 -31.37 -0.30 7.48
CA SER A 179 -31.31 -1.57 8.21
C SER A 179 -32.45 -1.67 9.23
N GLY A 180 -33.05 -2.85 9.34
CA GLY A 180 -34.17 -3.09 10.24
C GLY A 180 -35.00 -4.30 9.84
N ILE A 181 -36.04 -4.57 10.62
CA ILE A 181 -36.97 -5.67 10.37
C ILE A 181 -38.25 -5.10 9.77
N TYR A 182 -38.48 -5.40 8.50
CA TYR A 182 -39.65 -4.98 7.73
C TYR A 182 -40.69 -6.10 7.73
N THR A 183 -41.86 -5.84 8.30
CA THR A 183 -43.02 -6.73 8.24
C THR A 183 -44.08 -6.08 7.36
N CYS A 184 -44.46 -6.73 6.27
CA CYS A 184 -45.64 -6.35 5.53
C CYS A 184 -46.84 -7.17 6.02
N LYS A 185 -48.00 -6.51 6.16
CA LYS A 185 -49.24 -7.13 6.59
C LYS A 185 -50.32 -6.88 5.54
N ILE A 186 -50.82 -7.96 4.96
CA ILE A 186 -51.89 -7.95 3.97
C ILE A 186 -53.21 -8.23 4.69
N LEU A 187 -54.22 -7.38 4.43
CA LEU A 187 -55.57 -7.53 4.97
C LEU A 187 -56.49 -8.15 3.91
N ILE A 188 -57.09 -9.28 4.25
CA ILE A 188 -57.89 -10.09 3.32
C ILE A 188 -59.30 -10.25 3.91
N SER A 189 -60.32 -9.86 3.14
CA SER A 189 -61.73 -10.01 3.53
C SER A 189 -62.34 -11.23 2.86
N HIS A 190 -62.86 -12.16 3.65
CA HIS A 190 -63.52 -13.36 3.15
C HIS A 190 -64.78 -13.68 3.96
N LYS A 191 -65.92 -13.81 3.28
CA LYS A 191 -67.25 -14.08 3.87
C LYS A 191 -67.59 -13.14 5.05
N GLY A 192 -67.25 -11.86 4.93
CA GLY A 192 -67.50 -10.85 5.95
C GLY A 192 -66.57 -10.90 7.18
N LYS A 193 -65.55 -11.77 7.17
CA LYS A 193 -64.48 -11.82 8.18
C LYS A 193 -63.17 -11.29 7.62
N ILE A 194 -62.36 -10.70 8.50
CA ILE A 194 -61.05 -10.17 8.15
C ILE A 194 -59.98 -11.16 8.60
N TYR A 195 -59.07 -11.48 7.68
CA TYR A 195 -57.90 -12.32 7.85
C TYR A 195 -56.64 -11.53 7.52
N HIS A 196 -55.50 -12.05 7.95
CA HIS A 196 -54.20 -11.44 7.72
C HIS A 196 -53.23 -12.43 7.13
N SER A 197 -52.32 -11.95 6.29
CA SER A 197 -51.13 -12.67 5.85
C SER A 197 -49.93 -11.75 6.05
N THR A 198 -48.87 -12.24 6.68
CA THR A 198 -47.69 -11.44 6.97
C THR A 198 -46.43 -12.03 6.35
N ASN A 199 -45.55 -11.17 5.85
CA ASN A 199 -44.19 -11.54 5.46
C ASN A 199 -43.20 -10.63 6.18
N THR A 200 -42.16 -11.21 6.77
CA THR A 200 -41.15 -10.44 7.51
C THR A 200 -39.77 -10.66 6.94
N ILE A 201 -39.10 -9.54 6.63
CA ILE A 201 -37.77 -9.48 6.03
C ILE A 201 -36.87 -8.64 6.94
N LYS A 202 -35.74 -9.20 7.36
CA LYS A 202 -34.66 -8.48 8.02
C LYS A 202 -33.71 -7.96 6.94
N LEU A 203 -33.75 -6.66 6.70
CA LEU A 203 -32.82 -5.98 5.81
C LEU A 203 -31.59 -5.54 6.61
N VAL A 204 -30.41 -5.99 6.17
CA VAL A 204 -29.12 -5.55 6.67
C VAL A 204 -28.43 -4.77 5.57
N VAL A 205 -28.23 -3.46 5.79
CA VAL A 205 -27.50 -2.60 4.88
C VAL A 205 -26.10 -2.40 5.41
N GLU A 206 -25.13 -2.97 4.71
CA GLU A 206 -23.71 -2.82 5.03
C GLU A 206 -23.18 -1.56 4.34
N GLU A 207 -22.48 -0.71 5.09
CA GLU A 207 -21.65 0.33 4.49
C GLU A 207 -20.62 -0.37 3.62
N ASP A 208 -20.61 -0.07 2.32
CA ASP A 208 -19.54 -0.55 1.44
C ASP A 208 -18.21 -0.22 2.13
N ALA A 209 -17.45 -1.24 2.50
CA ALA A 209 -16.03 -1.08 2.65
C ALA A 209 -15.54 -0.48 1.32
N PRO A 210 -14.76 0.62 1.33
CA PRO A 210 -14.36 1.27 0.10
C PRO A 210 -13.72 0.22 -0.81
N GLU A 211 -14.36 -0.10 -1.93
CA GLU A 211 -13.88 -1.01 -2.96
C GLU A 211 -13.31 -2.34 -2.44
N ALA A 212 -14.12 -3.40 -2.45
CA ALA A 212 -13.66 -4.80 -2.39
C ALA A 212 -12.64 -5.19 -3.50
N GLY A 213 -12.15 -4.24 -4.31
CA GLY A 213 -11.34 -4.44 -5.50
C GLY A 213 -9.87 -4.04 -5.42
N ALA A 214 -9.42 -3.28 -4.42
CA ALA A 214 -8.03 -2.81 -4.38
C ALA A 214 -7.09 -3.88 -3.80
N LEU A 215 -6.93 -4.99 -4.52
CA LEU A 215 -5.77 -5.85 -4.34
C LEU A 215 -4.62 -5.19 -5.11
N GLU A 216 -3.61 -4.69 -4.40
CA GLU A 216 -2.51 -3.95 -5.01
C GLU A 216 -1.18 -4.31 -4.35
N ILE A 217 -0.12 -4.43 -5.14
CA ILE A 217 1.24 -4.50 -4.60
C ILE A 217 1.74 -3.06 -4.39
N VAL A 218 1.74 -2.64 -3.13
CA VAL A 218 2.05 -1.28 -2.70
C VAL A 218 3.56 -1.08 -2.61
N GLY A 219 4.06 -0.08 -3.33
CA GLY A 219 5.42 0.42 -3.23
C GLY A 219 6.45 -0.54 -3.81
N HIS A 220 7.07 -0.15 -4.92
CA HIS A 220 8.45 -0.50 -5.27
C HIS A 220 8.83 0.20 -6.57
N ASN A 221 10.08 0.63 -6.67
CA ASN A 221 10.68 0.98 -7.96
C ASN A 221 10.85 -0.32 -8.76
N GLU A 222 10.46 -0.31 -10.03
CA GLU A 222 10.67 -1.44 -10.96
C GLU A 222 12.17 -1.76 -11.12
N GLU A 223 13.02 -0.78 -10.87
CA GLU A 223 14.48 -0.89 -10.91
C GLU A 223 15.09 -0.48 -9.56
N ILE A 224 15.98 -1.32 -9.04
CA ILE A 224 16.78 -1.05 -7.83
C ILE A 224 18.25 -0.96 -8.21
N GLU A 225 18.88 0.17 -7.92
CA GLU A 225 20.30 0.39 -8.17
C GLU A 225 21.16 -0.31 -7.10
N THR A 226 22.05 -1.21 -7.52
CA THR A 226 22.97 -1.92 -6.62
C THR A 226 24.32 -2.22 -7.29
N GLU A 227 25.26 -2.75 -6.51
CA GLU A 227 26.63 -3.09 -6.92
C GLU A 227 26.86 -4.60 -6.79
N ILE A 228 27.68 -5.15 -7.69
CA ILE A 228 28.05 -6.57 -7.64
C ILE A 228 28.82 -6.83 -6.34
N GLY A 229 28.42 -7.88 -5.62
CA GLY A 229 29.01 -8.26 -4.35
C GLY A 229 28.39 -7.62 -3.12
N LYS A 230 27.48 -6.66 -3.29
CA LYS A 230 26.72 -6.05 -2.20
C LYS A 230 25.55 -6.95 -1.76
N GLU A 231 25.17 -6.83 -0.51
CA GLU A 231 23.98 -7.45 0.05
C GLU A 231 22.75 -6.56 -0.20
N GLU A 232 21.64 -7.17 -0.65
CA GLU A 232 20.41 -6.46 -0.97
C GLU A 232 19.17 -7.18 -0.44
N THR A 233 18.13 -6.40 -0.12
CA THR A 233 16.85 -6.92 0.36
C THR A 233 15.72 -6.32 -0.45
N LEU A 234 14.94 -7.18 -1.12
CA LEU A 234 13.76 -6.77 -1.87
C LEU A 234 12.53 -6.93 -0.99
N ASN A 235 11.79 -5.85 -0.77
CA ASN A 235 10.52 -5.91 -0.06
C ASN A 235 9.39 -6.10 -1.07
N CYS A 236 8.37 -6.88 -0.72
CA CYS A 236 7.11 -6.80 -1.41
C CYS A 236 5.99 -6.68 -0.39
N THR A 237 5.12 -5.68 -0.56
CA THR A 237 3.97 -5.46 0.31
C THR A 237 2.70 -5.48 -0.52
N GLY A 238 1.78 -6.38 -0.20
CA GLY A 238 0.44 -6.46 -0.78
C GLY A 238 -0.60 -5.83 0.13
N PHE A 239 -1.47 -5.00 -0.43
CA PHE A 239 -2.68 -4.51 0.23
C PHE A 239 -3.84 -5.48 -0.02
N LEU A 240 -4.47 -5.95 1.06
CA LEU A 240 -5.57 -6.93 1.02
C LEU A 240 -6.96 -6.31 1.14
N GLY A 241 -7.04 -5.01 1.41
CA GLY A 241 -8.30 -4.30 1.67
C GLY A 241 -8.59 -4.13 3.16
N TYR A 242 -9.89 -4.12 3.48
CA TYR A 242 -10.43 -3.81 4.82
C TYR A 242 -10.83 -5.06 5.63
N TYR A 243 -10.74 -6.24 5.04
CA TYR A 243 -10.98 -7.53 5.69
C TYR A 243 -9.77 -8.46 5.49
N MET A 244 -9.58 -9.37 6.45
CA MET A 244 -8.48 -10.33 6.39
C MET A 244 -8.87 -11.48 5.45
N ARG A 245 -8.20 -11.58 4.31
CA ARG A 245 -8.33 -12.72 3.39
C ARG A 245 -7.40 -13.84 3.86
N GLU A 246 -7.97 -14.92 4.40
CA GLU A 246 -7.19 -16.03 4.95
C GLU A 246 -6.45 -16.83 3.86
N ASP A 247 -7.01 -16.82 2.65
CA ASP A 247 -6.53 -17.45 1.43
C ASP A 247 -5.50 -16.58 0.66
N ALA A 248 -5.25 -15.34 1.10
CA ALA A 248 -4.28 -14.48 0.45
C ALA A 248 -2.85 -15.01 0.61
N SER A 249 -2.16 -15.13 -0.52
CA SER A 249 -0.76 -15.54 -0.62
C SER A 249 0.06 -14.45 -1.31
N LEU A 250 1.27 -14.21 -0.78
CA LEU A 250 2.25 -13.29 -1.33
C LEU A 250 3.60 -14.00 -1.31
N TYR A 251 4.24 -14.11 -2.47
CA TYR A 251 5.50 -14.85 -2.62
C TYR A 251 6.35 -14.31 -3.76
N TRP A 252 7.65 -14.61 -3.71
CA TRP A 252 8.60 -14.30 -4.77
C TRP A 252 8.82 -15.46 -5.75
N LEU A 253 9.06 -15.12 -7.02
CA LEU A 253 9.50 -16.03 -8.07
C LEU A 253 10.76 -15.47 -8.74
N ILE A 254 11.79 -16.30 -8.85
CA ILE A 254 13.03 -15.99 -9.56
C ILE A 254 13.05 -16.88 -10.81
N ASN A 255 12.93 -16.29 -12.00
CA ASN A 255 12.81 -17.06 -13.25
C ASN A 255 11.76 -18.21 -13.18
N GLN A 256 10.59 -17.92 -12.60
CA GLN A 256 9.48 -18.86 -12.42
C GLN A 256 9.73 -20.01 -11.42
N LYS A 257 10.79 -19.93 -10.60
CA LYS A 257 11.05 -20.88 -9.51
C LYS A 257 10.91 -20.20 -8.15
N PHE A 258 10.43 -20.95 -7.16
CA PHE A 258 10.35 -20.51 -5.77
C PHE A 258 11.76 -20.47 -5.15
N PRO A 259 12.14 -19.38 -4.46
CA PRO A 259 13.37 -19.31 -3.70
C PRO A 259 13.31 -20.22 -2.46
N GLU A 260 14.48 -20.54 -1.89
CA GLU A 260 14.58 -21.27 -0.63
C GLU A 260 14.15 -20.38 0.56
N LYS A 261 13.66 -20.98 1.65
CA LYS A 261 13.30 -20.22 2.86
C LYS A 261 14.53 -19.92 3.69
N CYS A 262 14.60 -18.71 4.28
CA CYS A 262 15.72 -18.33 5.14
C CYS A 262 15.78 -19.14 6.46
N THR A 263 14.67 -19.74 6.90
CA THR A 263 14.58 -20.55 8.14
C THR A 263 14.80 -22.04 7.86
N GLY A 264 15.82 -22.65 8.50
CA GLY A 264 15.99 -24.11 8.55
C GLY A 264 17.18 -24.72 7.79
N ILE A 265 18.20 -23.94 7.43
CA ILE A 265 19.34 -24.44 6.63
C ILE A 265 20.62 -24.50 7.48
N PRO A 266 21.21 -25.69 7.70
CA PRO A 266 22.57 -25.80 8.21
C PRO A 266 23.60 -25.70 7.05
N GLU A 267 24.68 -24.97 7.32
CA GLU A 267 26.02 -25.01 6.70
C GLU A 267 26.22 -24.58 5.23
N ASN A 268 25.19 -24.53 4.37
CA ASN A 268 25.28 -23.91 3.04
C ASN A 268 24.16 -22.89 2.86
N GLU A 269 24.38 -21.67 3.34
CA GLU A 269 23.41 -20.60 3.17
C GLU A 269 23.20 -20.31 1.66
N PRO A 270 21.98 -20.45 1.13
CA PRO A 270 21.71 -20.07 -0.25
C PRO A 270 22.00 -18.59 -0.46
N SER A 271 22.51 -18.23 -1.63
CA SER A 271 22.83 -16.84 -1.96
C SER A 271 21.60 -15.93 -1.97
N ILE A 272 20.42 -16.52 -2.19
CA ILE A 272 19.12 -15.86 -2.21
C ILE A 272 18.11 -16.69 -1.41
N CYS A 273 17.40 -16.09 -0.46
CA CYS A 273 16.34 -16.74 0.30
C CYS A 273 15.15 -15.80 0.57
N GLU A 274 13.96 -16.38 0.80
CA GLU A 274 12.74 -15.66 1.17
C GLU A 274 12.43 -15.80 2.67
N GLU A 275 12.10 -14.70 3.33
CA GLU A 275 11.62 -14.69 4.72
C GLU A 275 10.17 -15.17 4.82
N GLU A 276 9.77 -15.58 6.02
CA GLU A 276 8.37 -15.91 6.28
C GLU A 276 7.44 -14.71 6.07
N LEU A 277 6.28 -14.98 5.48
CA LEU A 277 5.23 -14.01 5.23
C LEU A 277 4.75 -13.36 6.53
N LYS A 278 4.79 -12.03 6.60
CA LYS A 278 4.30 -11.25 7.74
C LYS A 278 2.95 -10.63 7.40
N LYS A 279 1.97 -10.81 8.28
CA LYS A 279 0.64 -10.17 8.19
C LYS A 279 0.64 -8.92 9.06
N LEU A 280 0.22 -7.79 8.48
CA LEU A 280 0.23 -6.48 9.13
C LEU A 280 -1.18 -5.88 9.11
N LYS A 281 -1.58 -5.23 10.20
CA LYS A 281 -2.83 -4.47 10.29
C LYS A 281 -2.50 -3.03 10.67
N LEU A 282 -2.83 -2.09 9.79
CA LEU A 282 -2.62 -0.66 10.01
C LEU A 282 -3.98 0.06 9.97
N GLY A 283 -4.49 0.41 11.15
CA GLY A 283 -5.86 0.92 11.29
C GLY A 283 -6.92 -0.13 10.93
N ASN A 284 -7.78 0.19 9.95
CA ASN A 284 -8.78 -0.72 9.39
C ASN A 284 -8.30 -1.45 8.12
N LYS A 285 -7.03 -1.31 7.74
CA LYS A 285 -6.44 -1.89 6.53
C LYS A 285 -5.55 -3.08 6.83
N PHE A 286 -5.63 -4.10 5.99
CA PHE A 286 -4.80 -5.31 6.07
C PHE A 286 -3.75 -5.33 4.97
N TYR A 287 -2.54 -5.69 5.36
CA TYR A 287 -1.38 -5.81 4.48
C TYR A 287 -0.68 -7.14 4.71
N VAL A 288 -0.01 -7.63 3.69
CA VAL A 288 0.91 -8.77 3.76
C VAL A 288 2.25 -8.33 3.20
N THR A 289 3.34 -8.74 3.83
CA THR A 289 4.70 -8.41 3.37
C THR A 289 5.61 -9.61 3.43
N THR A 290 6.46 -9.74 2.41
CA THR A 290 7.52 -10.76 2.30
C THR A 290 8.81 -10.08 1.85
N LEU A 291 9.95 -10.58 2.34
CA LEU A 291 11.28 -10.06 2.03
C LEU A 291 12.07 -11.13 1.29
N LEU A 292 12.71 -10.74 0.18
CA LEU A 292 13.70 -11.56 -0.52
C LEU A 292 15.09 -11.04 -0.18
N TRP A 293 15.90 -11.87 0.43
CA TRP A 293 17.25 -11.54 0.84
C TRP A 293 18.26 -12.07 -0.17
N ILE A 294 19.07 -11.19 -0.75
CA ILE A 294 20.18 -11.51 -1.64
C ILE A 294 21.48 -11.18 -0.91
N LYS A 295 22.17 -12.21 -0.41
CA LYS A 295 23.37 -12.03 0.43
C LYS A 295 24.53 -11.40 -0.33
N LYS A 296 24.68 -11.79 -1.59
CA LYS A 296 25.74 -11.30 -2.46
C LYS A 296 25.22 -11.26 -3.88
N VAL A 297 24.96 -10.05 -4.38
CA VAL A 297 24.50 -9.85 -5.76
C VAL A 297 25.56 -10.32 -6.75
N THR A 298 25.22 -11.26 -7.62
CA THR A 298 26.09 -11.73 -8.71
C THR A 298 25.77 -11.03 -10.03
N ASP A 299 26.66 -11.16 -11.02
CA ASP A 299 26.40 -10.63 -12.37
C ASP A 299 25.20 -11.31 -13.03
N GLU A 300 24.96 -12.59 -12.74
CA GLU A 300 23.75 -13.28 -13.20
C GLU A 300 22.48 -12.66 -12.61
N ASP A 301 22.49 -12.28 -11.33
CA ASP A 301 21.33 -11.71 -10.65
C ASP A 301 20.94 -10.34 -11.22
N MET A 302 21.88 -9.59 -11.79
CA MET A 302 21.61 -8.34 -12.52
C MET A 302 20.77 -8.55 -13.78
N HIS A 303 20.76 -9.77 -14.33
CA HIS A 303 20.01 -10.12 -15.53
C HIS A 303 18.74 -10.94 -15.22
N ARG A 304 18.45 -11.21 -13.94
CA ARG A 304 17.28 -11.99 -13.51
C ARG A 304 16.08 -11.07 -13.24
N ASN A 305 14.89 -11.62 -13.47
CA ASN A 305 13.64 -10.96 -13.11
C ASN A 305 13.14 -11.51 -11.77
N PHE A 306 13.06 -10.64 -10.76
CA PHE A 306 12.47 -10.96 -9.48
C PHE A 306 10.99 -10.61 -9.51
N THR A 307 10.11 -11.59 -9.49
CA THR A 307 8.66 -11.37 -9.62
C THR A 307 7.98 -11.56 -8.29
N CYS A 308 7.30 -10.53 -7.78
CA CYS A 308 6.42 -10.66 -6.64
C CYS A 308 5.00 -10.95 -7.12
N MET A 309 4.37 -11.98 -6.56
CA MET A 309 3.03 -12.44 -6.89
C MET A 309 2.13 -12.29 -5.67
N LEU A 310 1.03 -11.56 -5.83
CA LEU A 310 -0.03 -11.43 -4.84
C LEU A 310 -1.29 -12.10 -5.38
N GLN A 311 -1.76 -13.14 -4.71
CA GLN A 311 -2.93 -13.90 -5.11
C GLN A 311 -3.92 -13.96 -3.95
N ALA A 312 -5.16 -13.56 -4.20
CA ALA A 312 -6.27 -13.67 -3.26
C ALA A 312 -7.58 -13.90 -4.02
N ASP A 313 -8.39 -14.86 -3.58
CA ASP A 313 -9.57 -15.34 -4.30
C ASP A 313 -9.22 -15.74 -5.75
N GLU A 314 -9.95 -15.20 -6.74
CA GLU A 314 -9.70 -15.37 -8.19
C GLU A 314 -8.79 -14.30 -8.78
N ARG A 315 -8.25 -13.37 -7.98
CA ARG A 315 -7.44 -12.25 -8.46
C ARG A 315 -5.97 -12.47 -8.22
N THR A 316 -5.18 -12.20 -9.25
CA THR A 316 -3.72 -12.26 -9.21
C THR A 316 -3.15 -10.92 -9.65
N GLN A 317 -2.24 -10.38 -8.85
CA GLN A 317 -1.43 -9.21 -9.16
C GLN A 317 0.03 -9.65 -9.21
N MET A 318 0.79 -9.08 -10.14
CA MET A 318 2.21 -9.37 -10.29
C MET A 318 3.01 -8.09 -10.48
N LYS A 319 4.21 -8.06 -9.90
CA LYS A 319 5.15 -6.96 -10.09
C LYS A 319 6.55 -7.50 -10.28
N ILE A 320 7.23 -7.04 -11.33
CA ILE A 320 8.60 -7.44 -11.64
C ILE A 320 9.56 -6.36 -11.14
N VAL A 321 10.60 -6.79 -10.45
CA VAL A 321 11.70 -5.97 -9.94
C VAL A 321 12.98 -6.43 -10.62
N LYS A 322 13.74 -5.46 -11.13
CA LYS A 322 15.05 -5.68 -11.76
C LYS A 322 16.14 -4.98 -10.97
N LEU A 323 17.30 -5.61 -10.89
CA LEU A 323 18.50 -4.99 -10.36
C LEU A 323 19.20 -4.25 -11.49
N LYS A 324 19.62 -3.02 -11.22
CA LYS A 324 20.38 -2.19 -12.15
C LYS A 324 21.72 -1.91 -11.52
N LYS A 325 22.79 -1.99 -12.31
CA LYS A 325 24.10 -1.55 -11.85
C LYS A 325 24.02 -0.07 -11.50
N GLY A 326 24.24 0.26 -10.24
CA GLY A 326 24.34 1.64 -9.79
C GLY A 326 25.44 2.34 -10.58
N ASN A 327 25.21 3.61 -10.93
CA ASN A 327 26.26 4.44 -11.51
C ASN A 327 27.33 4.62 -10.43
N THR A 328 28.31 3.73 -10.40
CA THR A 328 29.60 4.03 -9.83
C THR A 328 30.12 5.19 -10.66
N ARG A 329 29.93 6.42 -10.18
CA ARG A 329 30.84 7.49 -10.57
C ARG A 329 32.18 7.01 -10.06
N ASP A 330 32.90 6.33 -10.95
CA ASP A 330 34.27 5.96 -10.75
C ASP A 330 34.98 7.23 -10.27
N LEU A 331 35.47 7.18 -9.03
CA LEU A 331 36.11 8.26 -8.30
C LEU A 331 35.16 9.33 -7.69
N PRO A 332 35.29 9.61 -6.37
CA PRO A 332 34.60 10.73 -5.74
C PRO A 332 34.98 12.03 -6.46
N VAL A 333 33.98 12.77 -6.92
CA VAL A 333 34.13 14.10 -7.55
C VAL A 333 35.08 14.99 -6.72
N HIS A 334 35.07 14.82 -5.40
CA HIS A 334 35.94 15.55 -4.46
C HIS A 334 37.43 15.33 -4.71
N ILE A 335 37.88 14.13 -5.12
CA ILE A 335 39.30 13.85 -5.39
C ILE A 335 39.73 14.54 -6.68
N PHE A 336 38.86 14.54 -7.70
CA PHE A 336 39.15 15.17 -8.99
C PHE A 336 39.12 16.71 -8.91
N THR A 337 38.17 17.28 -8.17
CA THR A 337 38.12 18.73 -7.93
C THR A 337 39.29 19.20 -7.09
N THR A 338 39.66 18.46 -6.04
CA THR A 338 40.83 18.81 -5.21
C THR A 338 42.12 18.70 -6.01
N GLY A 339 42.26 17.67 -6.84
CA GLY A 339 43.41 17.49 -7.73
C GLY A 339 43.55 18.61 -8.76
N MET A 340 42.44 19.02 -9.42
CA MET A 340 42.47 20.13 -10.37
C MET A 340 42.75 21.48 -9.71
N VAL A 341 42.18 21.75 -8.53
CA VAL A 341 42.44 22.99 -7.79
C VAL A 341 43.91 23.07 -7.37
N LEU A 342 44.49 21.98 -6.87
CA LEU A 342 45.92 21.94 -6.54
C LEU A 342 46.80 22.13 -7.79
N ALA A 343 46.46 21.47 -8.90
CA ALA A 343 47.22 21.59 -10.15
C ALA A 343 47.25 23.01 -10.73
N VAL A 344 46.21 23.83 -10.47
CA VAL A 344 46.17 25.25 -10.86
C VAL A 344 46.83 26.15 -9.81
N LEU A 345 46.65 25.87 -8.52
CA LEU A 345 47.22 26.67 -7.44
C LEU A 345 48.75 26.60 -7.39
N PHE A 346 49.35 25.41 -7.55
CA PHE A 346 50.81 25.25 -7.51
C PHE A 346 51.56 26.15 -8.51
N PRO A 347 51.22 26.19 -9.81
CA PRO A 347 51.87 27.10 -10.75
C PRO A 347 51.56 28.57 -10.46
N CYS A 348 50.34 28.93 -10.01
CA CYS A 348 50.04 30.30 -9.63
C CYS A 348 50.89 30.78 -8.44
N VAL A 349 51.07 29.94 -7.42
CA VAL A 349 51.95 30.23 -6.28
C VAL A 349 53.39 30.34 -6.73
N ALA A 350 53.87 29.43 -7.59
CA ALA A 350 55.22 29.49 -8.12
C ALA A 350 55.48 30.80 -8.89
N VAL A 351 54.55 31.24 -9.74
CA VAL A 351 54.64 32.52 -10.46
C VAL A 351 54.62 33.71 -9.50
N ALA A 352 53.76 33.69 -8.48
CA ALA A 352 53.71 34.75 -7.46
C ALA A 352 55.03 34.83 -6.67
N VAL A 353 55.60 33.69 -6.28
CA VAL A 353 56.90 33.63 -5.60
C VAL A 353 58.01 34.17 -6.50
N VAL A 354 58.04 33.78 -7.78
CA VAL A 354 59.01 34.33 -8.75
C VAL A 354 58.85 35.85 -8.88
N PHE A 355 57.60 36.34 -8.99
CA PHE A 355 57.32 37.77 -9.09
C PHE A 355 57.81 38.55 -7.85
N VAL A 356 57.52 38.04 -6.65
CA VAL A 356 58.02 38.60 -5.38
C VAL A 356 59.55 38.57 -5.34
N CYS A 357 60.18 37.45 -5.70
CA CYS A 357 61.64 37.33 -5.75
C CYS A 357 62.29 38.30 -6.75
N VAL A 358 61.62 38.62 -7.86
CA VAL A 358 62.10 39.61 -8.85
C VAL A 358 61.94 41.03 -8.32
N MET A 359 60.78 41.37 -7.75
CA MET A 359 60.51 42.71 -7.23
C MET A 359 61.39 43.05 -6.03
N PHE A 360 61.56 42.10 -5.12
CA PHE A 360 62.37 42.27 -3.92
C PHE A 360 63.77 41.70 -4.09
N ARG A 361 64.28 41.52 -5.33
CA ARG A 361 65.59 40.92 -5.58
C ARG A 361 66.70 41.58 -4.76
N VAL A 362 66.68 42.91 -4.66
CA VAL A 362 67.67 43.68 -3.91
C VAL A 362 67.50 43.42 -2.41
N ASP A 363 66.28 43.55 -1.88
CA ASP A 363 65.99 43.35 -0.47
C ASP A 363 66.23 41.90 -0.01
N LEU A 364 65.95 40.92 -0.86
CA LEU A 364 66.15 39.49 -0.61
C LEU A 364 67.65 39.15 -0.64
N VAL A 365 68.43 39.76 -1.54
CA VAL A 365 69.91 39.66 -1.52
C VAL A 365 70.49 40.33 -0.28
N LEU A 366 69.98 41.51 0.12
CA LEU A 366 70.42 42.20 1.33
C LEU A 366 70.06 41.42 2.60
N PHE A 367 68.85 40.85 2.65
CA PHE A 367 68.38 40.00 3.75
C PHE A 367 69.14 38.68 3.83
N TYR A 368 69.38 38.03 2.68
CA TYR A 368 70.23 36.85 2.61
C TYR A 368 71.66 37.19 3.05
N ARG A 369 72.22 38.33 2.65
CA ARG A 369 73.56 38.75 3.08
C ARG A 369 73.63 39.13 4.55
N ASN A 370 72.51 39.56 5.15
CA ASN A 370 72.39 39.83 6.57
C ASN A 370 72.28 38.53 7.40
N ILE A 371 71.54 37.53 6.92
CA ILE A 371 71.37 36.22 7.59
C ILE A 371 72.58 35.31 7.38
N CYS A 372 73.05 35.22 6.13
CA CYS A 372 74.30 34.57 5.74
C CYS A 372 75.50 35.51 5.93
N ARG A 373 75.41 36.47 6.87
CA ARG A 373 76.59 37.14 7.43
C ARG A 373 77.34 36.10 8.25
N ARG A 374 77.99 35.20 7.53
CA ARG A 374 79.06 34.38 8.02
C ARG A 374 80.17 35.37 8.34
N ASP A 375 80.55 35.37 9.60
CA ASP A 375 81.71 36.11 10.06
C ASP A 375 82.93 35.46 9.40
N ASP A 376 83.22 35.85 8.15
CA ASP A 376 84.33 35.31 7.34
C ASP A 376 85.70 35.64 7.98
N THR A 377 85.72 36.40 9.07
CA THR A 377 86.87 36.72 9.94
C THR A 377 87.20 35.60 10.93
N ALA A 378 86.32 34.63 11.19
CA ALA A 378 86.53 33.62 12.24
C ALA A 378 87.37 32.40 11.80
N GLY A 379 88.01 32.41 10.62
CA GLY A 379 88.72 31.23 10.12
C GLY A 379 89.81 31.43 9.05
N ASP A 380 90.20 32.66 8.72
CA ASP A 380 91.16 32.91 7.64
C ASP A 380 92.65 32.84 8.07
N GLY A 381 92.91 32.64 9.36
CA GLY A 381 94.25 32.54 9.93
C GLY A 381 95.07 33.84 9.88
N LYS A 382 94.46 34.96 9.49
CA LYS A 382 95.08 36.29 9.55
C LYS A 382 94.89 36.87 10.94
N GLU A 383 95.95 37.47 11.46
CA GLU A 383 95.96 38.09 12.79
C GLU A 383 95.26 39.46 12.78
N TYR A 384 95.17 40.09 11.59
CA TYR A 384 94.64 41.43 11.39
C TYR A 384 93.71 41.48 10.17
N ASP A 385 92.61 42.22 10.29
CA ASP A 385 91.57 42.41 9.27
C ASP A 385 91.93 43.51 8.26
N ALA A 386 92.74 44.49 8.66
CA ALA A 386 93.24 45.55 7.79
C ALA A 386 94.60 46.09 8.25
N PHE A 387 95.39 46.59 7.31
CA PHE A 387 96.67 47.26 7.57
C PHE A 387 96.53 48.76 7.35
N VAL A 388 97.01 49.55 8.31
CA VAL A 388 96.96 51.03 8.24
C VAL A 388 98.38 51.54 8.01
N SER A 389 98.60 52.14 6.83
CA SER A 389 99.79 52.95 6.55
C SER A 389 99.41 54.41 6.33
N TYR A 390 100.26 55.30 6.80
CA TYR A 390 100.16 56.73 6.53
C TYR A 390 101.53 57.22 6.07
N LEU A 391 101.56 58.12 5.10
CA LEU A 391 102.79 58.66 4.52
C LEU A 391 103.42 59.64 5.51
N LYS A 392 104.64 59.32 5.94
CA LYS A 392 105.49 60.24 6.70
C LYS A 392 106.29 61.07 5.69
N ASP A 393 105.63 62.01 5.04
CA ASP A 393 106.34 62.92 4.13
C ASP A 393 107.41 63.71 4.92
N CYS A 394 108.59 63.84 4.33
CA CYS A 394 109.80 64.45 4.93
C CYS A 394 109.67 65.95 5.26
N ILE A 395 108.45 66.50 5.22
CA ILE A 395 108.08 67.84 5.65
C ILE A 395 106.92 67.65 6.63
N SER A 396 107.24 67.57 7.92
CA SER A 396 106.34 67.46 9.09
C SER A 396 104.91 66.98 8.80
N PRO A 397 104.53 65.72 9.13
CA PRO A 397 103.13 65.33 9.07
C PRO A 397 102.31 66.29 9.94
N THR A 398 101.15 66.73 9.43
CA THR A 398 100.19 67.49 10.25
C THR A 398 99.83 66.57 11.42
N GLU A 399 100.08 66.98 12.67
CA GLU A 399 99.83 66.15 13.87
C GLU A 399 98.41 65.54 13.89
N GLU A 400 97.45 66.20 13.24
CA GLU A 400 96.08 65.75 13.05
C GLU A 400 95.94 64.44 12.25
N GLU A 401 96.71 64.25 11.18
CA GLU A 401 96.66 63.03 10.35
C GLU A 401 97.23 61.83 11.12
N ARG A 402 98.28 62.09 11.90
CA ARG A 402 98.89 61.10 12.79
C ARG A 402 97.96 60.73 13.93
N GLU A 403 97.30 61.70 14.55
CA GLU A 403 96.30 61.45 15.59
C GLU A 403 95.08 60.69 15.05
N PHE A 404 94.62 61.02 13.85
CA PHE A 404 93.55 60.29 13.20
C PHE A 404 93.92 58.83 12.93
N ALA A 405 95.07 58.58 12.29
CA ALA A 405 95.50 57.24 11.90
C ALA A 405 95.84 56.33 13.11
N LEU A 406 96.40 56.89 14.19
CA LEU A 406 96.88 56.12 15.34
C LEU A 406 95.90 56.06 16.51
N LYS A 407 94.96 57.01 16.65
CA LYS A 407 94.00 57.03 17.78
C LYS A 407 92.56 56.91 17.35
N ILE A 408 92.09 57.80 16.46
CA ILE A 408 90.66 57.87 16.13
C ILE A 408 90.23 56.64 15.32
N LEU A 409 91.01 56.30 14.30
CA LEU A 409 90.72 55.19 13.41
C LEU A 409 90.70 53.83 14.15
N PRO A 410 91.69 53.51 15.00
CA PRO A 410 91.65 52.28 15.79
C PRO A 410 90.53 52.28 16.83
N MET A 411 90.29 53.41 17.51
CA MET A 411 89.20 53.52 18.48
C MET A 411 87.84 53.18 17.85
N ILE A 412 87.54 53.70 16.66
CA ILE A 412 86.26 53.42 16.00
C ILE A 412 86.23 51.97 15.50
N LEU A 413 87.24 51.52 14.76
CA LEU A 413 87.19 50.23 14.08
C LEU A 413 87.40 49.05 15.02
N GLU A 414 88.29 49.17 16.02
CA GLU A 414 88.56 48.11 17.00
C GLU A 414 87.48 48.08 18.09
N GLU A 415 87.09 49.22 18.67
CA GLU A 415 86.12 49.22 19.79
C GLU A 415 84.66 49.16 19.33
N ASN A 416 84.25 49.93 18.30
CA ASN A 416 82.83 49.98 17.90
C ASN A 416 82.45 48.91 16.87
N PHE A 417 83.42 48.44 16.06
CA PHE A 417 83.16 47.48 14.98
C PHE A 417 83.88 46.14 15.14
N GLY A 418 84.76 45.99 16.13
CA GLY A 418 85.42 44.72 16.46
C GLY A 418 86.49 44.25 15.47
N TYR A 419 86.99 45.12 14.59
CA TYR A 419 88.07 44.81 13.65
C TYR A 419 89.43 44.76 14.37
N LYS A 420 90.36 43.94 13.89
CA LYS A 420 91.78 43.96 14.33
C LYS A 420 92.64 44.69 13.31
N LEU A 421 93.18 45.85 13.66
CA LEU A 421 94.05 46.61 12.75
C LEU A 421 95.52 46.32 13.02
N CYS A 422 96.32 46.17 11.96
CA CYS A 422 97.78 46.19 12.04
C CYS A 422 98.28 47.61 11.76
N ILE A 423 98.87 48.24 12.77
CA ILE A 423 99.42 49.58 12.68
C ILE A 423 100.95 49.47 12.76
N PHE A 424 101.63 49.96 11.71
CA PHE A 424 103.09 49.82 11.59
C PHE A 424 103.88 50.34 12.81
N GLU A 425 103.47 51.45 13.42
CA GLU A 425 104.17 52.03 14.60
C GLU A 425 103.83 51.33 15.93
N ARG A 426 102.70 50.61 16.02
CA ARG A 426 102.21 49.96 17.25
C ARG A 426 102.58 48.48 17.29
N ASP A 427 102.38 47.80 16.18
CA ASP A 427 102.26 46.34 16.14
C ASP A 427 103.46 45.67 15.43
N VAL A 428 104.40 46.45 14.89
CA VAL A 428 105.62 45.94 14.21
C VAL A 428 106.88 46.37 14.98
N SER A 429 107.57 45.39 15.57
CA SER A 429 108.85 45.59 16.28
C SER A 429 109.99 45.96 15.31
N PRO A 430 110.91 46.88 15.66
CA PRO A 430 112.08 47.18 14.84
C PRO A 430 113.05 45.98 14.87
N GLY A 431 112.91 45.06 13.92
CA GLY A 431 113.87 43.96 13.70
C GLY A 431 113.34 42.53 13.55
N GLY A 432 112.03 42.28 13.38
CA GLY A 432 111.48 40.94 13.15
C GLY A 432 110.38 40.92 12.10
N GLY A 433 110.63 40.32 10.94
CA GLY A 433 109.76 40.44 9.77
C GLY A 433 108.45 39.63 9.83
N LYS A 434 107.36 40.25 9.36
CA LYS A 434 106.54 39.83 8.19
C LYS A 434 105.32 40.76 8.07
N CYS A 435 105.51 41.88 7.39
CA CYS A 435 104.51 42.45 6.48
C CYS A 435 105.30 42.73 5.20
N ILE A 436 104.98 42.01 4.13
CA ILE A 436 105.74 42.13 2.88
C ILE A 436 105.35 43.47 2.25
N GLU A 437 106.29 44.38 2.34
CA GLU A 437 106.40 45.65 1.66
C GLU A 437 106.53 45.42 0.14
N TYR A 438 105.70 46.09 -0.65
CA TYR A 438 106.07 46.42 -2.03
C TYR A 438 106.13 47.93 -2.15
N SER A 439 107.32 48.38 -2.55
CA SER A 439 107.80 49.76 -2.59
C SER A 439 106.87 50.76 -3.26
N CYS A 440 106.97 51.99 -2.76
CA CYS A 440 106.74 53.20 -3.53
C CYS A 440 107.54 53.16 -4.84
N HIS A 441 106.90 53.61 -5.91
CA HIS A 441 107.62 54.17 -7.05
C HIS A 441 107.02 55.51 -7.44
#